data_AF-B4NE20-F1
#
_entry.id   AF-B4NE20-F1
#
_cell.length_a   1.000
_cell.length_b   1.000
_cell.length_c   1.000
_cell.angle_alpha   90.00
_cell.angle_beta   90.00
_cell.angle_gamma   90.00
#
_symmetry.space_group_name_H-M   'P 1'
#
loop_
_entity.id
_entity.type
_entity.pdbx_description
1 polymer ?
#
loop_
_entity_poly.entity_id
_entity_poly.type
_entity_poly.pdbx_seq_one_letter_code
_entity_poly.pdbx_strand_id
1 'polypeptide(L)'
;MAFASSSSTSVTYLLTAFGHHDSNSSAASGSTNPDSEDSQLSLVGRGQNHSHRSNGPPRQKINARERYRTFNVNSAYEALRSLIPTEPVNRKLSKIEIIRLASSYITHLNSTLHAALFETSTTTT
;
A
#
# COMPACT_ATOMS: atom_id res chain seq x y z
N MET A 1 24.94 -26.56 21.28
CA MET A 1 23.79 -27.01 20.46
C MET A 1 22.87 -25.81 20.27
N ALA A 2 22.84 -25.20 19.08
CA ALA A 2 21.96 -24.08 18.77
C ALA A 2 20.68 -24.64 18.14
N PHE A 3 19.54 -24.44 18.80
CA PHE A 3 18.23 -24.83 18.27
C PHE A 3 17.83 -23.82 17.21
N ALA A 4 18.02 -24.19 15.93
CA ALA A 4 17.38 -23.49 14.83
C ALA A 4 15.87 -23.78 14.92
N SER A 5 15.14 -22.88 15.57
CA SER A 5 13.68 -22.91 15.58
C SER A 5 13.18 -22.64 14.17
N SER A 6 12.59 -23.65 13.52
CA SER A 6 11.85 -23.49 12.26
C SER A 6 10.66 -22.57 12.49
N SER A 7 10.84 -21.26 12.29
CA SER A 7 9.74 -20.31 12.21
C SER A 7 9.09 -20.42 10.84
N SER A 8 7.82 -20.84 10.84
CA SER A 8 6.92 -20.81 9.68
C SER A 8 7.02 -19.46 8.98
N THR A 9 7.53 -19.46 7.75
CA THR A 9 7.72 -18.27 6.92
C THR A 9 6.41 -17.51 6.67
N SER A 10 5.26 -18.15 6.89
CA SER A 10 3.93 -17.57 6.67
C SER A 10 3.61 -16.40 7.61
N VAL A 11 4.14 -16.39 8.84
CA VAL A 11 3.80 -15.35 9.84
C VAL A 11 4.69 -14.10 9.72
N THR A 12 5.93 -14.27 9.25
CA THR A 12 6.91 -13.17 9.10
C THR A 12 6.52 -12.17 8.01
N TYR A 13 5.82 -12.61 6.95
CA TYR A 13 5.33 -11.72 5.89
C TYR A 13 4.33 -10.69 6.42
N LEU A 14 3.45 -11.07 7.36
CA LEU A 14 2.41 -10.16 7.83
C LEU A 14 2.95 -9.13 8.82
N LEU A 15 3.94 -9.50 9.64
CA LEU A 15 4.56 -8.56 10.59
C LEU A 15 5.40 -7.48 9.90
N THR A 16 6.00 -7.80 8.76
CA THR A 16 6.77 -6.84 7.95
C THR A 16 5.86 -5.81 7.27
N ALA A 17 4.60 -6.14 7.00
CA ALA A 17 3.67 -5.27 6.28
C ALA A 17 3.14 -4.06 7.09
N PHE A 18 3.29 -4.06 8.42
CA PHE A 18 2.67 -3.04 9.29
C PHE A 18 3.64 -2.29 10.22
N GLY A 19 4.95 -2.55 10.13
CA GLY A 19 5.95 -1.97 11.04
C GLY A 19 6.90 -0.97 10.39
N HIS A 20 6.46 0.28 10.17
CA HIS A 20 7.39 1.42 10.08
C HIS A 20 6.80 2.61 10.84
N HIS A 21 7.35 2.85 12.02
CA HIS A 21 7.08 4.01 12.86
C HIS A 21 8.10 5.10 12.47
N ASP A 22 7.74 5.97 11.54
CA ASP A 22 8.60 7.09 11.14
C ASP A 22 8.65 8.11 12.27
N SER A 23 9.81 8.15 12.92
CA SER A 23 10.15 9.11 13.96
C SER A 23 10.21 10.52 13.38
N ASN A 24 9.47 11.44 14.00
CA ASN A 24 9.52 12.87 13.74
C ASN A 24 10.93 13.42 14.03
N SER A 25 11.76 13.58 13.00
CA SER A 25 13.05 14.29 13.10
C SER A 25 12.82 15.79 13.00
N SER A 26 12.46 16.41 14.13
CA SER A 26 12.68 17.84 14.33
C SER A 26 14.18 18.09 14.52
N ALA A 27 14.92 18.21 13.43
CA ALA A 27 16.31 18.65 13.44
C ALA A 27 16.36 20.18 13.39
N ALA A 28 17.04 20.72 14.41
CA ALA A 28 17.16 22.11 14.75
C ALA A 28 17.92 22.94 13.69
N SER A 29 17.68 24.25 13.79
CA SER A 29 18.45 25.33 13.21
C SER A 29 19.97 25.12 13.30
N GLY A 30 20.65 25.14 12.15
CA GLY A 30 22.10 25.27 12.04
C GLY A 30 22.42 26.31 10.97
N SER A 31 22.64 27.54 11.42
CA SER A 31 23.24 28.61 10.61
C SER A 31 24.75 28.40 10.60
N THR A 32 25.34 28.19 9.43
CA THR A 32 26.77 28.40 9.17
C THR A 32 26.93 28.85 7.72
N ASN A 33 27.16 30.16 7.52
CA ASN A 33 27.68 30.69 6.27
C ASN A 33 29.21 30.52 6.27
N PRO A 34 29.79 30.12 5.13
CA PRO A 34 30.90 30.87 4.55
C PRO A 34 30.71 30.97 3.02
N ASP A 35 30.50 32.17 2.47
CA ASP A 35 31.50 33.17 2.05
C ASP A 35 31.97 32.96 0.59
N SER A 36 32.05 34.08 -0.13
CA SER A 36 32.54 34.32 -1.51
C SER A 36 31.54 34.37 -2.69
N GLU A 37 31.12 35.62 -2.98
CA GLU A 37 31.16 36.34 -4.27
C GLU A 37 30.69 35.64 -5.56
N ASP A 38 29.57 36.10 -6.16
CA ASP A 38 29.58 37.07 -7.27
C ASP A 38 28.17 37.20 -7.92
N SER A 39 27.95 38.32 -8.63
CA SER A 39 26.81 38.67 -9.49
C SER A 39 25.63 39.40 -8.83
N GLN A 40 25.82 40.73 -8.78
CA GLN A 40 24.76 41.72 -8.77
C GLN A 40 23.69 41.44 -9.85
N LEU A 41 22.40 41.66 -9.54
CA LEU A 41 21.47 42.49 -10.32
C LEU A 41 20.07 42.57 -9.65
N SER A 42 19.64 43.82 -9.45
CA SER A 42 18.31 44.41 -9.19
C SER A 42 17.45 44.03 -7.95
N LEU A 43 17.54 44.94 -6.96
CA LEU A 43 16.45 45.33 -6.06
C LEU A 43 15.28 45.93 -6.89
N VAL A 44 14.03 45.49 -6.63
CA VAL A 44 12.80 46.30 -6.42
C VAL A 44 11.59 45.36 -6.56
N GLY A 45 10.83 45.20 -5.47
CA GLY A 45 9.59 44.42 -5.49
C GLY A 45 9.23 43.72 -4.16
N ARG A 46 9.57 44.31 -3.01
CA ARG A 46 9.10 43.85 -1.70
C ARG A 46 7.61 44.18 -1.53
N GLY A 47 6.76 43.31 -2.06
CA GLY A 47 5.37 43.15 -1.63
C GLY A 47 5.28 42.00 -0.63
N GLN A 48 5.73 42.23 0.61
CA GLN A 48 5.39 41.37 1.73
C GLN A 48 3.90 41.58 2.04
N ASN A 49 3.03 40.77 1.46
CA ASN A 49 1.65 40.66 1.91
C ASN A 49 1.44 39.29 2.52
N HIS A 50 1.42 39.32 3.86
CA HIS A 50 0.75 38.43 4.80
C HIS A 50 0.19 37.14 4.19
N SER A 51 0.82 36.00 4.47
CA SER A 51 0.45 35.21 5.65
C SER A 51 -1.05 34.92 5.73
N HIS A 52 -1.62 34.32 4.69
CA HIS A 52 -2.61 33.27 4.93
C HIS A 52 -1.86 32.02 5.33
N ARG A 53 -1.71 31.86 6.65
CA ARG A 53 -1.33 30.62 7.32
C ARG A 53 -2.27 29.51 6.83
N SER A 54 -1.89 28.77 5.81
CA SER A 54 -2.37 27.41 5.68
C SER A 54 -1.65 26.62 6.76
N ASN A 55 -2.23 26.55 7.97
CA ASN A 55 -1.84 25.63 9.05
C ASN A 55 -2.01 24.14 8.64
N GLY A 56 -2.09 23.83 7.34
CA GLY A 56 -2.18 22.49 6.79
C GLY A 56 -0.81 22.00 6.33
N PRO A 57 -0.60 20.68 6.29
CA PRO A 57 0.63 20.10 5.76
C PRO A 57 0.91 20.62 4.34
N PRO A 58 2.19 20.78 3.95
CA PRO A 58 2.54 21.21 2.60
C PRO A 58 1.80 20.38 1.56
N ARG A 59 1.31 21.00 0.48
CA ARG A 59 0.57 20.29 -0.60
C ARG A 59 1.30 19.04 -1.08
N GLN A 60 2.63 19.09 -1.13
CA GLN A 60 3.50 17.96 -1.44
C GLN A 60 3.31 16.77 -0.48
N LYS A 61 3.23 17.01 0.84
CA LYS A 61 3.00 15.99 1.87
C LYS A 61 1.61 15.36 1.73
N ILE A 62 0.60 16.16 1.42
CA ILE A 62 -0.77 15.66 1.16
C ILE A 62 -0.78 14.76 -0.09
N ASN A 63 -0.16 15.22 -1.18
CA ASN A 63 -0.08 14.45 -2.43
C ASN A 63 0.70 13.13 -2.24
N ALA A 64 1.79 13.16 -1.48
CA ALA A 64 2.54 11.95 -1.15
C ALA A 64 1.69 10.93 -0.38
N ARG A 65 0.91 11.41 0.61
CA ARG A 65 -0.02 10.56 1.36
C ARG A 65 -1.09 9.93 0.47
N GLU A 66 -1.65 10.70 -0.46
CA GLU A 66 -2.69 10.18 -1.35
C GLU A 66 -2.15 9.17 -2.37
N ARG A 67 -0.92 9.37 -2.86
CA ARG A 67 -0.21 8.36 -3.68
C ARG A 67 -0.01 7.08 -2.90
N TYR A 68 0.44 7.15 -1.65
CA TYR A 68 0.62 5.98 -0.80
C TYR A 68 -0.70 5.24 -0.54
N ARG A 69 -1.77 5.99 -0.24
CA ARG A 69 -3.12 5.41 -0.08
C ARG A 69 -3.56 4.65 -1.34
N THR A 70 -3.34 5.26 -2.51
CA THR A 70 -3.69 4.65 -3.80
C THR A 70 -2.82 3.43 -4.12
N PHE A 71 -1.53 3.50 -3.81
CA PHE A 71 -0.60 2.36 -3.93
C PHE A 71 -1.08 1.18 -3.08
N ASN A 72 -1.43 1.40 -1.82
CA ASN A 72 -1.94 0.34 -0.93
C ASN A 72 -3.20 -0.33 -1.49
N VAL A 73 -4.14 0.46 -2.01
CA VAL A 73 -5.35 -0.09 -2.65
C VAL A 73 -5.02 -0.90 -3.89
N ASN A 74 -4.11 -0.43 -4.74
CA ASN A 74 -3.72 -1.15 -5.96
C ASN A 74 -2.98 -2.45 -5.62
N SER A 75 -2.11 -2.45 -4.61
CA SER A 75 -1.42 -3.65 -4.13
C SER A 75 -2.41 -4.71 -3.62
N ALA A 76 -3.45 -4.30 -2.87
CA ALA A 76 -4.52 -5.21 -2.47
C ALA A 76 -5.31 -5.77 -3.67
N TYR A 77 -5.54 -4.97 -4.71
CA TYR A 77 -6.17 -5.42 -5.96
C TYR A 77 -5.32 -6.44 -6.72
N GLU A 78 -4.00 -6.27 -6.74
CA GLU A 78 -3.06 -7.22 -7.36
C GLU A 78 -3.03 -8.55 -6.58
N ALA A 79 -3.01 -8.49 -5.24
CA ALA A 79 -3.13 -9.68 -4.41
C ALA A 79 -4.44 -10.44 -4.70
N LEU A 80 -5.57 -9.73 -4.74
CA LEU A 80 -6.86 -10.33 -5.09
C LEU A 80 -6.85 -10.94 -6.49
N ARG A 81 -6.25 -10.26 -7.48
CA ARG A 81 -6.12 -10.77 -8.85
C ARG A 81 -5.36 -12.10 -8.91
N SER A 82 -4.33 -12.28 -8.08
CA SER A 82 -3.52 -13.50 -8.07
C SER A 82 -4.29 -14.75 -7.61
N LEU A 83 -5.35 -14.57 -6.82
CA LEU A 83 -6.20 -15.64 -6.31
C LEU A 83 -7.31 -16.05 -7.28
N ILE A 84 -7.57 -15.24 -8.33
CA ILE A 84 -8.64 -15.51 -9.29
C ILE A 84 -8.11 -16.45 -10.38
N PRO A 85 -8.70 -17.65 -10.55
CA PRO A 85 -8.32 -18.55 -11.63
C PRO A 85 -8.78 -17.99 -12.98
N THR A 86 -7.84 -17.84 -13.92
CA THR A 86 -8.12 -17.41 -15.30
C THR A 86 -7.32 -18.20 -16.31
N GLU A 87 -7.89 -18.40 -17.48
CA GLU A 87 -7.20 -18.97 -18.64
C GLU A 87 -7.11 -17.90 -19.75
N PRO A 88 -5.90 -17.49 -20.18
CA PRO A 88 -4.58 -17.79 -19.62
C PRO A 88 -4.32 -17.11 -18.26
N VAL A 89 -3.35 -17.61 -17.49
CA VAL A 89 -3.04 -17.13 -16.11
C VAL A 89 -2.72 -15.63 -16.04
N ASN A 90 -2.11 -15.09 -17.09
CA ASN A 90 -1.70 -13.69 -17.22
C ASN A 90 -2.74 -12.81 -17.92
N ARG A 91 -4.00 -13.26 -18.05
CA ARG A 91 -5.07 -12.44 -18.62
C ARG A 91 -5.21 -11.11 -17.86
N LYS A 92 -5.15 -9.99 -18.58
CA LYS A 92 -5.39 -8.67 -17.97
C LYS A 92 -6.87 -8.55 -17.61
N LEU A 93 -7.16 -8.21 -16.35
CA LEU A 93 -8.52 -7.99 -15.85
C LEU A 93 -8.66 -6.54 -15.40
N SER A 94 -9.79 -5.91 -15.70
CA SER A 94 -10.17 -4.62 -15.14
C SER A 94 -10.56 -4.74 -13.66
N LYS A 95 -10.58 -3.61 -12.93
CA LYS A 95 -10.97 -3.58 -11.51
C LYS A 95 -12.36 -4.17 -11.25
N ILE A 96 -13.31 -3.88 -12.13
CA ILE A 96 -14.67 -4.41 -12.02
C ILE A 96 -14.74 -5.91 -12.31
N GLU A 97 -13.97 -6.40 -13.29
CA GLU A 97 -13.89 -7.84 -13.56
C GLU A 97 -13.28 -8.59 -12.37
N ILE A 98 -12.22 -8.06 -11.76
CA ILE A 98 -11.60 -8.65 -10.56
C ILE A 98 -12.63 -8.83 -9.44
N ILE A 99 -13.41 -7.79 -9.14
CA ILE A 99 -14.45 -7.87 -8.09
C ILE A 99 -15.51 -8.92 -8.44
N ARG A 100 -16.02 -8.90 -9.67
CA ARG A 100 -17.07 -9.83 -10.10
C ARG A 100 -16.60 -11.28 -10.09
N LEU A 101 -15.41 -11.54 -10.61
CA LEU A 101 -14.82 -12.89 -10.65
C LEU A 101 -14.47 -13.40 -9.26
N ALA A 102 -13.95 -12.55 -8.37
CA ALA A 102 -13.71 -12.94 -6.98
C ALA A 102 -14.99 -13.38 -6.28
N SER A 103 -16.09 -12.60 -6.43
CA SER A 103 -17.39 -12.98 -5.87
C SER A 103 -17.90 -14.29 -6.43
N SER A 104 -17.81 -14.48 -7.76
CA SER A 104 -18.21 -15.73 -8.41
C SER A 104 -17.39 -16.92 -7.92
N TYR A 105 -16.08 -16.73 -7.75
CA TYR A 105 -15.18 -17.78 -7.29
C TYR A 105 -15.45 -18.20 -5.85
N ILE A 106 -15.73 -17.26 -4.94
CA ILE A 106 -16.15 -17.58 -3.56
C ILE A 106 -17.43 -18.44 -3.59
N THR A 107 -18.44 -18.04 -4.35
CA THR A 107 -19.69 -18.80 -4.48
C THR A 107 -19.45 -20.19 -5.05
N HIS A 108 -18.58 -20.31 -6.07
CA HIS A 108 -18.22 -21.59 -6.66
C HIS A 108 -17.57 -22.52 -5.63
N LEU A 109 -16.57 -22.04 -4.88
CA LEU A 109 -15.91 -22.83 -3.85
C LEU A 109 -16.89 -23.29 -2.76
N ASN A 110 -17.79 -22.42 -2.31
CA ASN A 110 -18.83 -22.80 -1.34
C ASN A 110 -19.73 -23.93 -1.89
N SER A 111 -20.20 -23.81 -3.13
CA SER A 111 -21.01 -24.85 -3.76
C SER A 111 -20.27 -26.17 -3.89
N THR A 112 -18.99 -26.16 -4.28
CA THR A 112 -18.16 -27.36 -4.39
C THR A 112 -17.97 -28.04 -3.04
N LEU A 113 -17.72 -27.27 -1.97
CA LEU A 113 -17.61 -27.81 -0.62
C LEU A 113 -18.94 -28.40 -0.13
N HIS A 114 -20.06 -27.74 -0.37
CA HIS A 114 -21.37 -28.28 -0.01
C HIS A 114 -21.71 -29.55 -0.79
N ALA A 115 -21.47 -29.58 -2.09
CA ALA A 115 -21.70 -30.77 -2.92
C ALA A 115 -20.88 -31.97 -2.42
N ALA A 116 -19.59 -31.76 -2.11
CA ALA A 116 -18.73 -32.81 -1.57
C ALA A 116 -19.20 -33.36 -0.22
N LEU A 117 -19.86 -32.52 0.62
CA LEU A 117 -20.43 -32.95 1.90
C LEU A 117 -21.73 -33.76 1.74
N PHE A 118 -22.48 -33.58 0.65
CA PHE A 118 -23.69 -34.37 0.40
C PHE A 118 -23.36 -35.80 -0.07
N GLU A 119 -22.26 -35.99 -0.81
CA GLU A 119 -21.84 -37.32 -1.31
C GLU A 119 -21.39 -38.27 -0.18
N THR A 120 -20.89 -37.76 0.96
CA THR A 120 -20.41 -38.60 2.07
C THR A 120 -21.53 -39.20 2.92
N SER A 121 -22.78 -38.76 2.76
CA SER A 121 -23.91 -39.23 3.59
C SER A 121 -24.65 -40.44 2.99
N THR A 122 -24.43 -40.76 1.72
CA THR A 122 -25.16 -41.83 1.01
C THR A 122 -24.41 -43.16 0.93
N THR A 123 -23.17 -43.25 1.46
CA THR A 123 -22.30 -44.45 1.34
C THR A 123 -22.11 -45.22 2.66
N THR A 124 -23.06 -45.15 3.60
CA THR A 124 -23.10 -46.06 4.76
C THR A 124 -24.30 -47.00 4.60
N THR A 125 -24.09 -48.15 3.96
CA THR A 125 -24.98 -49.33 4.03
C THR A 125 -24.15 -50.50 4.53
#